data_AF-A0A023BB04-F1
#
_entry.id   AF-A0A023BB04-F1
#
_cell.length_a   1.000
_cell.length_b   1.000
_cell.length_c   1.000
_cell.angle_alpha   90.00
_cell.angle_beta   90.00
_cell.angle_gamma   90.00
#
_symmetry.space_group_name_H-M   'P 1'
#
loop_
_entity.id
_entity.type
_entity.pdbx_description
1 polymer ?
#
loop_
_entity_poly.entity_id
_entity_poly.type
_entity_poly.pdbx_seq_one_letter_code
_entity_poly.pdbx_strand_id
1 'polypeptide(L)'
;VFQYRSGKFWHDDIIGARFGTRIYDRKTCRQSAVLLRLTPELRTNCLAHRTQVVYAPDLAVASMLLDCNHGRVIVESGTGSGSATLSFARSVGPTGHVHTFENNKARARHAVQEFQQLGVRNVSCYVTDVYRD
;
A
#
# COMPACT_ATOMS: atom_id res chain seq x y z
N VAL A 1 14.29 -14.33 9.63
CA VAL A 1 15.48 -13.87 8.86
C VAL A 1 15.04 -13.51 7.47
N PHE A 2 15.27 -12.27 7.05
CA PHE A 2 15.08 -11.81 5.68
C PHE A 2 16.35 -12.11 4.87
N GLN A 3 16.22 -12.78 3.74
CA GLN A 3 17.34 -13.12 2.86
C GLN A 3 17.20 -12.35 1.55
N TYR A 4 18.27 -11.67 1.14
CA TYR A 4 18.36 -10.97 -0.13
C TYR A 4 19.65 -11.38 -0.84
N ARG A 5 19.77 -11.10 -2.15
CA ARG A 5 20.93 -11.48 -2.97
C ARG A 5 22.26 -11.07 -2.34
N SER A 6 22.28 -9.95 -1.62
CA SER A 6 23.49 -9.42 -0.98
C SER A 6 23.67 -9.78 0.50
N GLY A 7 22.74 -10.46 1.18
CA GLY A 7 22.94 -10.77 2.60
C GLY A 7 21.74 -11.34 3.34
N LYS A 8 21.98 -11.69 4.62
CA LYS A 8 20.97 -12.18 5.56
C LYS A 8 20.80 -11.16 6.67
N PHE A 9 19.56 -10.72 6.89
CA PHE A 9 19.18 -9.71 7.88
C PHE A 9 18.27 -10.36 8.92
N TRP A 10 18.65 -10.30 10.20
CA TRP A 10 17.90 -10.93 11.28
C TRP A 10 16.80 -9.98 11.75
N HIS A 11 15.60 -10.52 12.02
CA HIS A 11 14.49 -9.69 12.49
C HIS A 11 14.76 -9.11 13.88
N ASP A 12 15.55 -9.80 14.71
CA ASP A 12 15.98 -9.30 16.02
C ASP A 12 16.79 -8.00 15.91
N ASP A 13 17.50 -7.78 14.80
CA ASP A 13 18.23 -6.53 14.54
C ASP A 13 17.32 -5.41 14.02
N ILE A 14 16.10 -5.76 13.58
CA ILE A 14 15.13 -4.84 12.95
C ILE A 14 14.06 -4.42 13.95
N ILE A 15 13.56 -5.34 14.78
CA ILE A 15 12.51 -5.07 15.76
C ILE A 15 13.05 -4.10 16.81
N GLY A 16 12.35 -2.99 17.02
CA GLY A 16 12.76 -1.91 17.93
C GLY A 16 13.73 -0.89 17.31
N ALA A 17 14.30 -1.16 16.14
CA ALA A 17 15.13 -0.18 15.43
C ALA A 17 14.28 0.97 14.88
N ARG A 18 14.84 2.18 14.88
CA ARG A 18 14.20 3.36 14.28
C ARG A 18 14.18 3.23 12.75
N PHE A 19 13.09 3.68 12.12
CA PHE A 19 13.08 3.89 10.66
C PHE A 19 14.18 4.89 10.24
N GLY A 20 14.86 4.58 9.13
CA GLY A 20 16.04 5.26 8.63
C GLY A 20 17.35 4.59 9.05
N THR A 21 17.31 3.69 10.05
CA THR A 21 18.51 2.95 10.48
C THR A 21 18.98 2.01 9.38
N ARG A 22 20.30 1.97 9.19
CA ARG A 22 20.97 1.02 8.31
C ARG A 22 21.33 -0.24 9.10
N ILE A 23 20.79 -1.37 8.67
CA ILE A 23 21.03 -2.69 9.25
C ILE A 23 22.09 -3.40 8.42
N TYR A 24 23.12 -3.91 9.06
CA TYR A 24 24.23 -4.60 8.42
C TYR A 24 24.06 -6.12 8.51
N ASP A 25 24.56 -6.84 7.52
CA ASP A 25 24.63 -8.30 7.57
C ASP A 25 25.59 -8.75 8.68
N ARG A 26 25.21 -9.76 9.48
CA ARG A 26 26.05 -10.23 10.60
C ARG A 26 27.31 -10.99 10.17
N LYS A 27 27.42 -11.43 8.91
CA LYS A 27 28.53 -12.30 8.46
C LYS A 27 29.74 -11.50 8.00
N THR A 28 29.52 -10.48 7.18
CA THR A 28 30.60 -9.68 6.57
C THR A 28 30.57 -8.22 7.01
N CYS A 29 29.46 -7.73 7.56
CA CYS A 29 29.21 -6.32 7.86
C CYS A 29 29.47 -5.36 6.68
N ARG A 30 29.55 -5.88 5.44
CA ARG A 30 29.78 -5.10 4.22
C ARG A 30 28.47 -4.76 3.52
N GLN A 31 27.45 -5.57 3.74
CA GLN A 31 26.16 -5.45 3.07
C GLN A 31 25.16 -4.87 4.04
N SER A 32 24.31 -3.97 3.54
CA SER A 32 23.36 -3.27 4.39
C SER A 32 22.02 -3.04 3.70
N ALA A 33 20.97 -2.95 4.52
CA ALA A 33 19.63 -2.52 4.11
C ALA A 33 19.22 -1.33 4.98
N VAL A 34 18.44 -0.41 4.43
CA VAL A 34 17.88 0.73 5.19
C VAL A 34 16.43 0.40 5.54
N LEU A 35 16.09 0.51 6.81
CA LEU A 35 14.73 0.26 7.30
C LEU A 35 13.84 1.47 6.98
N LEU A 36 12.92 1.35 6.03
CA LEU A 36 12.02 2.43 5.65
C LEU A 36 10.64 2.26 6.29
N ARG A 37 10.01 3.37 6.67
CA ARG A 37 8.59 3.37 7.04
C ARG A 37 7.79 3.12 5.76
N LEU A 38 6.82 2.21 5.83
CA LEU A 38 5.95 1.96 4.70
C LEU A 38 5.10 3.20 4.38
N THR A 39 5.11 3.63 3.12
CA THR A 39 4.23 4.67 2.57
C THR A 39 3.49 4.10 1.36
N PRO A 40 2.35 4.69 0.95
CA PRO A 40 1.68 4.31 -0.30
C PRO A 40 2.62 4.26 -1.52
N GLU A 41 3.52 5.23 -1.70
CA GLU A 41 4.47 5.24 -2.83
C GLU A 41 5.43 4.06 -2.80
N LEU A 42 6.00 3.76 -1.62
CA LEU A 42 6.88 2.60 -1.45
C LEU A 42 6.09 1.30 -1.64
N ARG A 43 4.84 1.26 -1.15
CA ARG A 43 3.95 0.11 -1.29
C ARG A 43 3.63 -0.17 -2.75
N THR A 44 3.36 0.85 -3.55
CA THR A 44 3.13 0.72 -5.00
C THR A 44 4.31 0.06 -5.70
N ASN A 45 5.54 0.35 -5.27
CA ASN A 45 6.75 -0.23 -5.86
C ASN A 45 7.05 -1.67 -5.41
N CYS A 46 6.50 -2.13 -4.28
CA CYS A 46 6.81 -3.44 -3.71
C CYS A 46 5.61 -4.38 -3.61
N LEU A 47 4.44 -3.98 -4.13
CA LEU A 47 3.25 -4.83 -4.08
C LEU A 47 3.33 -6.03 -5.00
N ALA A 48 2.64 -7.10 -4.60
CA ALA A 48 2.42 -8.23 -5.48
C ALA A 48 1.43 -7.83 -6.57
N HIS A 49 1.94 -7.64 -7.79
CA HIS A 49 1.11 -7.27 -8.93
C HIS A 49 0.11 -8.38 -9.24
N ARG A 50 -1.18 -8.08 -9.04
CA ARG A 50 -2.31 -8.90 -9.51
C ARG A 50 -2.94 -8.31 -10.77
N THR A 51 -2.71 -7.02 -10.97
CA THR A 51 -3.20 -6.21 -12.08
C THR A 51 -2.13 -5.19 -12.45
N GLN A 52 -2.33 -4.52 -13.59
CA GLN A 52 -1.70 -3.23 -13.82
C GLN A 52 -2.12 -2.25 -12.71
N VAL A 53 -1.19 -1.39 -12.30
CA VAL A 53 -1.42 -0.39 -11.26
C VAL A 53 -1.10 1.00 -11.76
N VAL A 54 -1.72 1.99 -11.13
CA VAL A 54 -1.38 3.41 -11.30
C VAL A 54 -0.23 3.74 -10.34
N TYR A 55 0.79 4.41 -10.85
CA TYR A 55 1.99 4.80 -10.09
C TYR A 55 1.88 6.22 -9.54
N ALA A 56 2.80 6.57 -8.64
CA ALA A 56 2.79 7.82 -7.90
C ALA A 56 2.64 9.10 -8.77
N PRO A 57 3.27 9.24 -9.96
CA PRO A 57 3.11 10.45 -10.78
C PRO A 57 1.66 10.67 -11.21
N ASP A 58 1.02 9.65 -11.77
CA ASP A 58 -0.37 9.74 -12.24
C ASP A 58 -1.34 9.89 -11.06
N LEU A 59 -1.08 9.20 -9.93
CA LEU A 59 -1.87 9.35 -8.71
C LEU A 59 -1.76 10.74 -8.11
N ALA A 60 -0.60 11.39 -8.20
CA ALA A 60 -0.43 12.76 -7.72
C ALA A 60 -1.28 13.73 -8.54
N VAL A 61 -1.25 13.61 -9.87
CA VAL A 61 -2.08 14.42 -10.78
C VAL A 61 -3.57 14.15 -10.53
N ALA A 62 -3.98 12.87 -10.46
CA ALA A 62 -5.37 12.51 -10.19
C ALA A 62 -5.85 13.06 -8.83
N SER A 63 -5.04 12.91 -7.78
CA SER A 63 -5.38 13.40 -6.44
C SER A 63 -5.52 14.93 -6.42
N MET A 64 -4.67 15.64 -7.16
CA MET A 64 -4.75 17.09 -7.29
C MET A 64 -6.01 17.52 -8.04
N LEU A 65 -6.31 16.90 -9.18
CA LEU A 65 -7.47 17.25 -10.01
C LEU A 65 -8.81 16.91 -9.33
N LEU A 66 -8.84 15.86 -8.51
CA LEU A 66 -10.02 15.43 -7.76
C LEU A 66 -10.20 16.15 -6.41
N ASP A 67 -9.30 17.10 -6.06
CA ASP A 67 -9.24 17.72 -4.73
C ASP A 67 -9.32 16.67 -3.59
N CYS A 68 -8.54 15.60 -3.75
CA CYS A 68 -8.49 14.49 -2.81
C CYS A 68 -7.76 14.93 -1.53
N ASN A 69 -8.53 15.43 -0.57
CA ASN A 69 -8.06 16.05 0.67
C ASN A 69 -8.75 15.43 1.90
N HIS A 70 -8.29 15.81 3.10
CA HIS A 70 -8.78 15.31 4.37
C HIS A 70 -10.30 15.45 4.53
N GLY A 71 -10.97 14.42 5.03
CA GLY A 71 -12.42 14.40 5.25
C GLY A 71 -13.26 14.13 3.99
N ARG A 72 -12.64 14.04 2.81
CA ARG A 72 -13.36 13.72 1.56
C ARG A 72 -13.79 12.25 1.52
N VAL A 73 -14.85 11.99 0.77
CA VAL A 73 -15.27 10.64 0.40
C VAL A 73 -14.89 10.40 -1.06
N ILE A 74 -14.13 9.34 -1.32
CA ILE A 74 -13.69 8.96 -2.66
C ILE A 74 -14.37 7.66 -3.06
N VAL A 75 -14.83 7.61 -4.31
CA VAL A 75 -15.32 6.38 -4.93
C VAL A 75 -14.33 5.94 -6.00
N GLU A 76 -13.92 4.69 -5.94
CA GLU A 76 -12.98 4.07 -6.86
C GLU A 76 -13.57 2.79 -7.45
N SER A 77 -13.40 2.59 -8.76
CA SER A 77 -13.61 1.30 -9.41
C SER A 77 -12.64 1.17 -10.59
N GLY A 78 -11.84 0.11 -10.73
CA GLY A 78 -11.75 -1.10 -9.90
C GLY A 78 -10.62 -1.07 -8.85
N THR A 79 -10.79 -1.82 -7.75
CA THR A 79 -9.81 -1.90 -6.64
C THR A 79 -8.44 -2.45 -7.11
N GLY A 80 -8.44 -3.45 -7.99
CA GLY A 80 -7.21 -4.00 -8.57
C GLY A 80 -6.22 -4.49 -7.52
N SER A 81 -4.98 -4.00 -7.59
CA SER A 81 -3.93 -4.32 -6.60
C SER A 81 -3.85 -3.33 -5.43
N GLY A 82 -4.78 -2.37 -5.33
CA GLY A 82 -4.90 -1.44 -4.19
C GLY A 82 -3.89 -0.29 -4.14
N SER A 83 -3.11 -0.06 -5.22
CA SER A 83 -2.14 1.05 -5.28
C SER A 83 -2.82 2.42 -5.09
N ALA A 84 -3.84 2.69 -5.90
CA ALA A 84 -4.60 3.94 -5.87
C ALA A 84 -5.42 4.05 -4.57
N THR A 85 -6.12 2.98 -4.17
CA THR A 85 -6.87 2.90 -2.92
C THR A 85 -6.05 3.34 -1.70
N LEU A 86 -4.80 2.87 -1.56
CA LEU A 86 -3.94 3.24 -0.44
C LEU A 86 -3.48 4.71 -0.49
N SER A 87 -3.24 5.23 -1.70
CA SER A 87 -2.91 6.64 -1.89
C SER A 87 -4.09 7.53 -1.46
N PHE A 88 -5.30 7.22 -1.92
CA PHE A 88 -6.51 7.94 -1.54
C PHE A 88 -6.83 7.81 -0.06
N ALA A 89 -6.74 6.61 0.51
CA ALA A 89 -6.98 6.38 1.94
C ALA A 89 -6.07 7.24 2.83
N ARG A 90 -4.80 7.42 2.43
CA ARG A 90 -3.91 8.34 3.13
C ARG A 90 -4.35 9.80 2.96
N SER A 91 -4.66 10.23 1.74
CA SER A 91 -5.02 11.62 1.44
C SER A 91 -6.29 12.08 2.15
N VAL A 92 -7.33 11.23 2.18
CA VAL A 92 -8.60 11.56 2.85
C VAL A 92 -8.50 11.50 4.38
N GLY A 93 -7.47 10.83 4.90
CA GLY A 93 -7.21 10.73 6.33
C GLY A 93 -8.32 10.03 7.13
N PRO A 94 -8.22 10.03 8.48
CA PRO A 94 -9.11 9.27 9.36
C PRO A 94 -10.58 9.72 9.36
N THR A 95 -10.88 10.95 8.93
CA THR A 95 -12.24 11.49 8.88
C THR A 95 -12.90 11.34 7.51
N GLY A 96 -12.10 11.07 6.47
CA GLY A 96 -12.59 10.74 5.14
C GLY A 96 -12.73 9.23 4.94
N HIS A 97 -13.20 8.82 3.77
CA HIS A 97 -13.44 7.40 3.47
C HIS A 97 -13.24 7.08 1.99
N VAL A 98 -12.75 5.88 1.68
CA VAL A 98 -12.67 5.37 0.30
C VAL A 98 -13.62 4.20 0.14
N HIS A 99 -14.57 4.32 -0.78
CA HIS A 99 -15.42 3.22 -1.23
C HIS A 99 -14.85 2.69 -2.54
N THR A 100 -14.28 1.49 -2.49
CA THR A 100 -13.69 0.85 -3.66
C THR A 100 -14.51 -0.35 -4.11
N PHE A 101 -14.68 -0.52 -5.41
CA PHE A 101 -15.48 -1.58 -6.00
C PHE A 101 -14.59 -2.53 -6.80
N GLU A 102 -14.88 -3.83 -6.77
CA GLU A 102 -14.13 -4.84 -7.52
C GLU A 102 -15.06 -5.97 -7.94
N ASN A 103 -15.13 -6.24 -9.25
CA ASN A 103 -16.02 -7.28 -9.76
C ASN A 103 -15.47 -8.70 -9.49
N ASN A 104 -14.16 -8.84 -9.33
CA ASN A 104 -13.53 -10.12 -9.05
C ASN A 104 -13.53 -10.44 -7.55
N LYS A 105 -14.40 -11.37 -7.14
CA LYS A 105 -14.54 -11.85 -5.75
C LYS A 105 -13.22 -12.24 -5.08
N ALA A 106 -12.33 -12.96 -5.79
CA ALA A 106 -11.07 -13.40 -5.22
C ALA A 106 -10.15 -12.21 -4.97
N ARG A 107 -10.06 -11.28 -5.94
CA ARG A 107 -9.23 -10.08 -5.82
C ARG A 107 -9.71 -9.16 -4.70
N ALA A 108 -11.02 -8.95 -4.58
CA ALA A 108 -11.60 -8.15 -3.51
C ALA A 108 -11.25 -8.71 -2.12
N ARG A 109 -11.37 -10.03 -1.94
CA ARG A 109 -10.97 -10.71 -0.68
C ARG A 109 -9.50 -10.48 -0.35
N HIS A 110 -8.61 -10.61 -1.34
CA HIS A 110 -7.19 -10.35 -1.13
C HIS A 110 -6.91 -8.88 -0.77
N ALA A 111 -7.57 -7.93 -1.44
CA ALA A 111 -7.43 -6.51 -1.13
C ALA A 111 -7.86 -6.19 0.31
N VAL A 112 -9.01 -6.72 0.75
CA VAL A 112 -9.50 -6.55 2.13
C VAL A 112 -8.51 -7.09 3.15
N GLN A 113 -7.95 -8.29 2.92
CA GLN A 113 -6.94 -8.87 3.80
C GLN A 113 -5.68 -7.99 3.87
N GLU A 114 -5.20 -7.47 2.75
CA GLU A 114 -4.05 -6.57 2.72
C GLU A 114 -4.34 -5.26 3.46
N PHE A 115 -5.51 -4.65 3.27
CA PHE A 115 -5.88 -3.43 3.98
C PHE A 115 -5.91 -3.64 5.51
N GLN A 116 -6.44 -4.79 5.96
CA GLN A 116 -6.43 -5.18 7.37
C GLN A 116 -5.00 -5.35 7.91
N GLN A 117 -4.12 -6.05 7.18
CA GLN A 117 -2.72 -6.24 7.56
C GLN A 117 -1.95 -4.93 7.64
N LEU A 118 -2.28 -3.97 6.78
CA LEU A 118 -1.70 -2.63 6.76
C LEU A 118 -2.31 -1.69 7.81
N GLY A 119 -3.36 -2.11 8.52
CA GLY A 119 -4.06 -1.28 9.50
C GLY A 119 -4.85 -0.13 8.90
N VAL A 120 -5.23 -0.22 7.62
CA VAL A 120 -6.04 0.79 6.93
C VAL A 120 -7.51 0.60 7.29
N ARG A 121 -8.13 1.62 7.88
CA ARG A 121 -9.47 1.51 8.50
C ARG A 121 -10.55 2.32 7.77
N ASN A 122 -10.16 3.28 6.95
CA ASN A 122 -11.03 4.21 6.25
C ASN A 122 -11.28 3.77 4.79
N VAL A 123 -11.37 2.46 4.56
CA VAL A 123 -11.59 1.85 3.24
C VAL A 123 -12.65 0.77 3.35
N SER A 124 -13.66 0.83 2.48
CA SER A 124 -14.65 -0.24 2.28
C SER A 124 -14.51 -0.79 0.87
N CYS A 125 -14.31 -2.11 0.74
CA CYS A 125 -14.24 -2.79 -0.54
C CYS A 125 -15.53 -3.59 -0.78
N TYR A 126 -16.20 -3.33 -1.91
CA TYR A 126 -17.45 -3.96 -2.30
C TYR A 126 -17.24 -4.85 -3.51
N VAL A 127 -17.79 -6.06 -3.47
CA VAL A 127 -17.79 -6.96 -4.62
C VAL A 127 -19.02 -6.68 -5.47
N THR A 128 -18.85 -5.92 -6.56
CA THR A 128 -19.92 -5.67 -7.52
C THR A 128 -19.37 -5.37 -8.91
N ASP A 129 -20.23 -5.53 -9.91
CA ASP A 129 -20.01 -4.96 -11.23
C ASP A 129 -20.62 -3.56 -11.26
N VAL A 130 -19.79 -2.52 -11.37
CA VAL A 130 -20.25 -1.12 -11.34
C VAL A 130 -21.02 -0.70 -12.60
N TYR A 131 -20.99 -1.54 -13.65
CA TYR A 131 -21.70 -1.28 -14.90
C TYR A 131 -23.08 -1.94 -14.96
N ARG A 132 -23.46 -2.72 -13.94
CA ARG A 132 -24.77 -3.36 -13.87
C ARG A 132 -25.62 -2.65 -12.81
N ASP A 133 -26.82 -2.27 -13.23
CA ASP A 133 -27.86 -1.70 -12.35
C ASP A 133 -28.30 -2.69 -11.26
#